data_AF-A0A7S2MIW8-F1
#
_entry.id   AF-A0A7S2MIW8-F1
#
_cell.length_a   1.000
_cell.length_b   1.000
_cell.length_c   1.000
_cell.angle_alpha   90.00
_cell.angle_beta   90.00
_cell.angle_gamma   90.00
#
_symmetry.space_group_name_H-M   'P 1'
#
loop_
_entity.id
_entity.type
_entity.pdbx_description
1 polymer ?
#
loop_
_entity_poly.entity_id
_entity_poly.type
_entity_poly.pdbx_seq_one_letter_code
_entity_poly.pdbx_strand_id
1 'polypeptide(L)'
;MHFATEDGLLTCTTEASERDVFTFFRKNYVPSTELTAESNVLFRVTVEDGTKTTKPVHYIGVAHTTSFDDVLAHFDRKFATSGAFLLKGGYGVRPTQSAGQIFMKFGYDLNYHPKVDLSRVAWAQR
;
A
#
# COMPACT_ATOMS: atom_id res chain seq x y z
N MET A 1 2.34 -18.19 6.32
CA MET A 1 2.34 -16.78 5.86
C MET A 1 3.15 -15.95 6.84
N HIS A 2 4.00 -15.06 6.35
CA HIS A 2 4.94 -14.27 7.16
C HIS A 2 5.05 -12.86 6.57
N PHE A 3 5.13 -11.85 7.45
CA PHE A 3 5.44 -10.47 7.07
C PHE A 3 6.91 -10.21 7.38
N ALA A 4 7.68 -9.85 6.37
CA ALA A 4 9.06 -9.41 6.53
C ALA A 4 9.06 -7.90 6.85
N THR A 5 10.03 -7.44 7.64
CA THR A 5 10.22 -6.01 7.88
C THR A 5 11.21 -5.45 6.86
N GLU A 6 10.76 -4.56 6.00
CA GLU A 6 11.56 -3.88 4.97
C GLU A 6 11.33 -2.37 5.11
N ASP A 7 12.37 -1.58 5.38
CA ASP A 7 12.27 -0.11 5.55
C ASP A 7 11.27 0.36 6.62
N GLY A 8 11.07 -0.44 7.68
CA GLY A 8 10.06 -0.16 8.70
C GLY A 8 8.62 -0.49 8.28
N LEU A 9 8.43 -1.05 7.08
CA LEU A 9 7.17 -1.58 6.58
C LEU A 9 7.10 -3.10 6.77
N LEU A 10 5.90 -3.60 7.07
CA LEU A 10 5.63 -5.04 7.12
C LEU A 10 5.16 -5.47 5.73
N THR A 11 5.97 -6.23 5.00
CA THR A 11 5.65 -6.64 3.62
C THR A 11 5.35 -8.14 3.54
N CYS A 12 4.34 -8.51 2.76
CA CYS A 12 3.99 -9.90 2.52
C CYS A 12 3.53 -10.10 1.07
N THR A 13 4.03 -11.14 0.42
CA THR A 13 3.54 -11.62 -0.89
C THR A 13 3.14 -13.08 -0.71
N THR A 14 1.91 -13.44 -1.06
CA THR A 14 1.38 -14.77 -0.77
C THR A 14 0.25 -15.16 -1.72
N GLU A 15 0.07 -16.47 -1.90
CA GLU A 15 -1.08 -17.07 -2.59
C GLU A 15 -2.26 -17.32 -1.64
N ALA A 16 -2.11 -17.05 -0.34
CA ALA A 16 -3.18 -17.16 0.63
C ALA A 16 -4.35 -16.23 0.29
N SER A 17 -5.56 -16.60 0.73
CA SER A 17 -6.75 -15.79 0.50
C SER A 17 -6.63 -14.45 1.23
N GLU A 18 -7.21 -13.38 0.67
CA GLU A 18 -7.23 -12.06 1.30
C GLU A 18 -7.75 -12.14 2.75
N ARG A 19 -8.81 -12.91 2.97
CA ARG A 19 -9.40 -13.12 4.30
C ARG A 19 -8.36 -13.64 5.30
N ASP A 20 -7.53 -14.59 4.90
CA ASP A 20 -6.51 -15.18 5.79
C ASP A 20 -5.41 -14.17 6.08
N VAL A 21 -5.00 -13.38 5.08
CA VAL A 21 -4.01 -12.30 5.25
C VAL A 21 -4.47 -11.28 6.27
N PHE A 22 -5.68 -10.75 6.12
CA PHE A 22 -6.25 -9.77 7.04
C PHE A 22 -6.45 -10.34 8.45
N THR A 23 -6.93 -11.58 8.55
CA THR A 23 -7.13 -12.26 9.84
C THR A 23 -5.81 -12.41 10.60
N PHE A 24 -4.77 -12.89 9.90
CA PHE A 24 -3.44 -13.02 10.48
C PHE A 24 -2.86 -11.67 10.85
N PHE A 25 -2.97 -10.67 9.97
CA PHE A 25 -2.41 -9.35 10.23
C PHE A 25 -3.03 -8.72 11.48
N ARG A 26 -4.36 -8.74 11.57
CA ARG A 26 -5.09 -8.24 12.74
C ARG A 26 -4.66 -8.96 14.01
N LYS A 27 -4.54 -10.29 13.98
CA LYS A 27 -4.15 -11.08 15.16
C LYS A 27 -2.75 -10.76 15.67
N ASN A 28 -1.81 -10.42 14.79
CA ASN A 28 -0.39 -10.29 15.14
C ASN A 28 0.10 -8.83 15.26
N TYR A 29 -0.53 -7.89 14.57
CA TYR A 29 -0.03 -6.51 14.43
C TYR A 29 -1.06 -5.43 14.80
N VAL A 30 -2.27 -5.83 15.22
CA VAL A 30 -3.32 -4.93 15.72
C VAL A 30 -3.72 -5.40 17.13
N PRO A 31 -2.89 -5.12 18.15
CA PRO A 31 -3.11 -5.64 19.51
C PRO A 31 -4.33 -5.01 20.21
N SER A 32 -4.76 -3.82 19.77
CA SER A 32 -5.93 -3.11 20.28
C SER A 32 -6.72 -2.48 19.13
N THR A 33 -8.01 -2.28 19.34
CA THR A 33 -8.88 -1.48 18.46
C THR A 33 -8.81 0.01 18.76
N GLU A 34 -8.13 0.40 19.84
CA GLU A 34 -7.85 1.81 20.13
C GLU A 34 -6.80 2.34 19.15
N LEU A 35 -7.05 3.54 18.63
CA LEU A 35 -6.13 4.21 17.71
C LEU A 35 -5.01 4.87 18.50
N THR A 36 -3.90 4.16 18.68
CA THR A 36 -2.65 4.68 19.25
C THR A 36 -1.67 5.00 18.14
N ALA A 37 -0.61 5.77 18.42
CA ALA A 37 0.46 6.06 17.47
C ALA A 37 1.09 4.81 16.82
N GLU A 38 0.99 3.66 17.50
CA GLU A 38 1.53 2.36 17.09
C GLU A 38 0.53 1.52 16.27
N SER A 39 -0.71 1.98 16.10
CA SER A 39 -1.71 1.27 15.31
C SER A 39 -1.27 1.17 13.85
N ASN A 40 -1.28 -0.04 13.31
CA ASN A 40 -0.96 -0.31 11.92
C ASN A 40 -2.21 -0.42 11.04
N VAL A 41 -2.09 0.05 9.81
CA VAL A 41 -3.04 -0.19 8.71
C VAL A 41 -2.43 -1.15 7.71
N LEU A 42 -3.28 -1.94 7.04
CA LEU A 42 -2.87 -2.90 6.02
C LEU A 42 -3.38 -2.47 4.66
N PHE A 43 -2.49 -2.32 3.69
CA PHE A 43 -2.82 -2.10 2.28
C PHE A 43 -2.65 -3.38 1.48
N ARG A 44 -3.52 -3.57 0.50
CA ARG A 44 -3.38 -4.51 -0.60
C ARG A 44 -2.98 -3.71 -1.83
N VAL A 45 -1.78 -3.96 -2.34
CA VAL A 45 -1.20 -3.24 -3.48
C VAL A 45 -1.04 -4.20 -4.64
N THR A 46 -1.75 -3.94 -5.73
CA THR A 46 -1.56 -4.65 -6.99
C THR A 46 -0.52 -3.92 -7.82
N VAL A 47 0.54 -4.58 -8.28
CA VAL A 47 1.57 -3.94 -9.13
C VAL A 47 1.22 -4.13 -10.60
N GLU A 48 1.04 -3.02 -11.32
CA GLU A 48 0.60 -2.98 -12.71
C GLU A 48 1.73 -2.58 -13.66
N ASP A 49 2.64 -3.50 -13.96
CA ASP A 49 3.82 -3.23 -14.81
C ASP A 49 3.54 -3.19 -16.33
N GLY A 50 2.27 -3.32 -16.74
CA GLY A 50 1.85 -3.28 -18.14
C GLY A 50 2.29 -4.47 -19.01
N THR A 51 3.05 -5.41 -18.46
CA THR A 51 3.67 -6.51 -19.23
C THR A 51 3.19 -7.90 -18.82
N LYS A 52 2.67 -8.05 -17.60
CA LYS A 52 2.26 -9.36 -17.06
C LYS A 52 0.76 -9.59 -17.17
N THR A 53 0.39 -10.80 -17.60
CA THR A 53 -1.00 -11.31 -17.56
C THR A 53 -1.49 -11.51 -16.12
N THR A 54 -0.58 -11.77 -15.19
CA THR A 54 -0.85 -11.83 -13.75
C THR A 54 -0.27 -10.62 -13.04
N LYS A 55 -1.13 -9.88 -12.34
CA LYS A 55 -0.73 -8.71 -11.55
C LYS A 55 -0.36 -9.16 -10.13
N PRO A 56 0.92 -9.10 -9.71
CA PRO A 56 1.30 -9.54 -8.38
C PRO A 56 0.68 -8.63 -7.31
N VAL A 57 0.25 -9.24 -6.20
CA VAL A 57 -0.37 -8.56 -5.07
C VAL A 57 0.59 -8.57 -3.89
N HIS A 58 0.87 -7.37 -3.37
CA HIS A 58 1.72 -7.14 -2.20
C HIS A 58 0.86 -6.58 -1.08
N TYR A 59 0.94 -7.19 0.10
CA TYR A 59 0.31 -6.66 1.30
C TYR A 59 1.34 -5.88 2.10
N ILE A 60 1.02 -4.63 2.46
CA ILE A 60 1.89 -3.76 3.24
C ILE A 60 1.17 -3.29 4.50
N GLY A 61 1.67 -3.76 5.65
CA GLY A 61 1.33 -3.23 6.96
C GLY A 61 2.24 -2.07 7.32
N VAL A 62 1.67 -0.96 7.77
CA VAL A 62 2.42 0.25 8.12
C VAL A 62 1.75 1.00 9.25
N ALA A 63 2.50 1.69 10.08
CA ALA A 63 1.92 2.56 11.11
C ALA A 63 1.06 3.64 10.45
N HIS A 64 -0.12 3.90 10.99
CA HIS A 64 -1.06 4.85 10.39
C HIS A 64 -0.54 6.31 10.37
N THR A 65 0.53 6.61 11.12
CA THR A 65 1.23 7.89 11.15
C THR A 65 2.32 8.02 10.09
N THR A 66 2.79 6.92 9.50
CA THR A 66 3.86 6.92 8.48
C THR A 66 3.47 7.76 7.28
N SER A 67 4.42 8.52 6.73
CA SER A 67 4.21 9.27 5.50
C SER A 67 3.99 8.32 4.33
N PHE A 68 2.98 8.58 3.51
CA PHE A 68 2.75 7.75 2.34
C PHE A 68 3.81 7.97 1.25
N ASP A 69 4.61 9.04 1.35
CA ASP A 69 5.85 9.23 0.58
C ASP A 69 6.87 8.13 0.87
N ASP A 70 7.00 7.69 2.12
CA ASP A 70 7.94 6.60 2.48
C ASP A 70 7.46 5.26 1.91
N VAL A 71 6.15 5.04 1.90
CA VAL A 71 5.53 3.87 1.26
C VAL A 71 5.78 3.89 -0.24
N LEU A 72 5.62 5.05 -0.90
CA LEU A 72 5.93 5.20 -2.33
C LEU A 72 7.42 4.96 -2.60
N ALA A 73 8.31 5.54 -1.82
CA ALA A 73 9.76 5.35 -1.96
C ALA A 73 10.20 3.89 -1.81
N HIS A 74 9.51 3.11 -0.96
CA HIS A 74 9.74 1.67 -0.87
C HIS A 74 9.35 0.95 -2.18
N PHE A 75 8.18 1.23 -2.74
CA PHE A 75 7.76 0.64 -4.02
C PHE A 75 8.61 1.09 -5.20
N ASP A 76 9.02 2.35 -5.22
CA ASP A 76 9.92 2.86 -6.25
C ASP A 76 11.25 2.09 -6.22
N ARG A 77 11.90 1.97 -5.06
CA ARG A 77 13.13 1.18 -4.93
C ARG A 77 12.96 -0.28 -5.37
N LYS A 78 11.80 -0.87 -5.10
CA LYS A 78 11.53 -2.29 -5.40
C LYS A 78 11.19 -2.54 -6.87
N PHE A 79 10.56 -1.58 -7.55
CA PHE A 79 9.94 -1.81 -8.86
C PHE A 79 10.26 -0.77 -9.95
N ALA A 80 10.52 0.51 -9.62
CA ALA A 80 10.80 1.55 -10.61
C ALA A 80 11.34 2.86 -10.02
N THR A 81 12.10 3.63 -10.79
CA THR A 81 12.63 4.93 -10.32
C THR A 81 11.56 6.03 -10.11
N SER A 82 10.36 5.89 -10.67
CA SER A 82 9.27 6.88 -10.57
C SER A 82 7.93 6.23 -10.87
N GLY A 83 7.24 5.74 -9.83
CA GLY A 83 5.90 5.18 -9.90
C GLY A 83 4.83 6.10 -9.29
N ALA A 84 3.59 5.60 -9.30
CA ALA A 84 2.49 6.24 -8.60
C ALA A 84 1.48 5.20 -8.12
N PHE A 85 0.85 5.46 -6.97
CA PHE A 85 -0.33 4.74 -6.55
C PHE A 85 -1.57 5.33 -7.22
N LEU A 86 -2.34 4.47 -7.89
CA LEU A 86 -3.62 4.79 -8.51
C LEU A 86 -4.73 3.98 -7.84
N LEU A 87 -5.91 4.57 -7.77
CA LEU A 87 -7.14 3.86 -7.45
C LEU A 87 -7.58 3.03 -8.66
N LYS A 88 -8.48 2.07 -8.45
CA LYS A 88 -9.08 1.26 -9.54
C LYS A 88 -9.72 2.11 -10.66
N GLY A 89 -10.12 3.33 -10.36
CA GLY A 89 -10.65 4.30 -11.35
C GLY A 89 -9.60 5.11 -12.11
N GLY A 90 -8.30 4.85 -11.91
CA GLY A 90 -7.20 5.55 -12.58
C GLY A 90 -6.77 6.88 -11.95
N TYR A 91 -7.43 7.31 -10.87
CA TYR A 91 -7.05 8.53 -10.14
C TYR A 91 -5.84 8.28 -9.25
N GLY A 92 -4.87 9.20 -9.29
CA GLY A 92 -3.66 9.13 -8.47
C GLY A 92 -3.90 9.48 -7.02
N VAL A 93 -3.23 8.76 -6.13
CA VAL A 93 -3.18 9.03 -4.70
C VAL A 93 -1.96 9.89 -4.41
N ARG A 94 -2.18 11.11 -3.90
CA ARG A 94 -1.06 11.97 -3.50
C ARG A 94 -0.39 11.40 -2.24
N PRO A 95 0.92 11.17 -2.26
CA PRO A 95 1.63 10.53 -1.15
C PRO A 95 1.94 11.46 0.04
N THR A 96 1.59 12.75 -0.04
CA THR A 96 1.87 13.77 0.98
C THR A 96 1.05 13.65 2.28
N GLN A 97 0.28 12.58 2.44
CA GLN A 97 -0.61 12.35 3.59
C GLN A 97 -0.10 11.15 4.37
N SER A 98 -0.56 10.97 5.62
CA SER A 98 -0.21 9.77 6.37
C SER A 98 -0.93 8.54 5.82
N ALA A 99 -0.37 7.35 6.05
CA ALA A 99 -0.98 6.07 5.71
C ALA A 99 -2.42 5.95 6.26
N GLY A 100 -2.67 6.38 7.49
CA GLY A 100 -4.01 6.40 8.07
C GLY A 100 -4.98 7.30 7.32
N GLN A 101 -4.55 8.49 6.90
CA GLN A 101 -5.37 9.40 6.11
C GLN A 101 -5.72 8.81 4.74
N ILE A 102 -4.73 8.21 4.05
CA ILE A 102 -4.94 7.50 2.78
C ILE A 102 -5.93 6.35 2.96
N PHE A 103 -5.73 5.52 3.99
CA PHE A 103 -6.60 4.40 4.31
C PHE A 103 -8.05 4.86 4.56
N MET A 104 -8.25 5.94 5.31
CA MET A 104 -9.59 6.47 5.59
C MET A 104 -10.27 7.06 4.35
N LYS A 105 -9.51 7.66 3.42
CA LYS A 105 -10.07 8.31 2.21
C LYS A 105 -10.36 7.33 1.08
N PHE A 106 -9.49 6.35 0.91
CA PHE A 106 -9.44 5.51 -0.29
C PHE A 106 -9.58 4.02 0.01
N GLY A 107 -9.53 3.61 1.28
CA GLY A 107 -9.54 2.23 1.70
C GLY A 107 -8.15 1.58 1.59
N TYR A 108 -8.16 0.26 1.55
CA TYR A 108 -6.94 -0.55 1.59
C TYR A 108 -6.44 -1.02 0.23
N ASP A 109 -7.26 -0.96 -0.82
CA ASP A 109 -6.93 -1.52 -2.14
C ASP A 109 -6.38 -0.45 -3.08
N LEU A 110 -5.14 -0.63 -3.51
CA LEU A 110 -4.38 0.32 -4.33
C LEU A 110 -3.71 -0.40 -5.49
N ASN A 111 -3.49 0.32 -6.59
CA ASN A 111 -2.68 -0.15 -7.70
C ASN A 111 -1.40 0.66 -7.78
N TYR A 112 -0.25 0.02 -7.70
CA TYR A 112 1.02 0.67 -7.96
C TYR A 112 1.38 0.52 -9.44
N HIS A 113 1.53 1.64 -10.12
CA HIS A 113 1.94 1.69 -11.52
C HIS A 113 3.40 2.16 -11.59
N PRO A 114 4.34 1.32 -12.05
CA PRO A 114 5.69 1.75 -12.32
C PRO A 114 5.74 2.60 -13.60
N LYS A 115 6.66 3.56 -13.67
CA LYS A 115 6.95 4.37 -14.87
C LYS A 115 5.76 5.22 -15.35
N VAL A 116 5.04 5.82 -14.41
CA VAL A 116 3.93 6.72 -14.74
C VAL A 116 4.45 8.11 -15.05
N ASP A 117 3.93 8.73 -16.11
CA ASP A 117 4.11 10.16 -16.36
C ASP A 117 3.25 10.97 -15.37
N LEU A 118 3.88 11.43 -14.29
CA LEU A 118 3.24 12.16 -13.20
C LEU A 118 2.52 13.44 -13.66
N SER A 119 2.93 14.03 -14.80
CA SER A 119 2.28 15.22 -15.36
C SER A 119 0.88 14.94 -15.90
N ARG A 120 0.59 13.67 -16.20
CA ARG A 120 -0.68 13.21 -16.79
C ARG A 120 -1.60 12.52 -15.79
N VAL A 121 -1.18 12.39 -14.54
CA VAL A 121 -1.98 11.78 -13.48
C VAL A 121 -3.05 12.75 -13.02
N ALA A 122 -4.32 12.35 -13.16
CA ALA A 122 -5.43 13.02 -12.50
C ALA A 122 -5.43 12.66 -11.02
N TRP A 123 -5.04 13.60 -10.16
CA TRP A 123 -4.94 13.36 -8.72
C TRP A 123 -6.31 13.40 -8.05
N ALA A 124 -6.62 12.38 -7.25
CA ALA A 124 -7.84 12.34 -6.47
C ALA A 124 -7.91 13.54 -5.51
N GLN A 125 -9.02 14.29 -5.58
CA GLN A 125 -9.35 15.35 -4.63
C GLN A 125 -10.37 14.79 -3.63
N ARG A 126 -9.90 14.31 -2.48
CA ARG A 126 -10.73 14.00 -1.31
C ARG A 126 -9.98 14.37 -0.05
#